data_AF-A0A7C6AGV9-F1
#
_entry.id   AF-A0A7C6AGV9-F1
#
_cell.length_a   1.000
_cell.length_b   1.000
_cell.length_c   1.000
_cell.angle_alpha   90.00
_cell.angle_beta   90.00
_cell.angle_gamma   90.00
#
_symmetry.space_group_name_H-M   'P 1'
#
loop_
_entity.id
_entity.type
_entity.pdbx_description
1 polymer ?
#
loop_
_entity_poly.entity_id
_entity_poly.type
_entity_poly.pdbx_seq_one_letter_code
_entity_poly.pdbx_strand_id
1 'polypeptide(L)'
;MLGRNGIKPGLEVSLVSVCAALYAALGYLTYLGIFAPVFGTVRFWPSVIVPAAFSILFSPRIGSIGAAVGIFISDMLIHGNPVLSLTVGVPANFVAFYLMGWLAQRWRNRDSVVLAILIQLIPVAGCVVIYFLELIDLLTALIYLAVSIIVVAFTMMLALAQRRFLGIAAASSLGLMTGSAIIGIGLWAYSQFFILPGGIRNAPVIFALGWFLWTYLTEIPFIQFFLPPILKAVSRAVPSRGVLGAEERVRT
;
A
#
# COMPACT_ATOMS: atom_id res chain seq x y z
N MET A 1 -25.18 0.54 -8.63
CA MET A 1 -25.16 0.66 -7.17
C MET A 1 -25.50 -0.70 -6.58
N LEU A 2 -24.62 -1.28 -5.77
CA LEU A 2 -24.99 -2.31 -4.80
C LEU A 2 -24.74 -1.69 -3.44
N GLY A 3 -25.82 -1.49 -2.69
CA GLY A 3 -25.79 -0.94 -1.34
C GLY A 3 -24.99 -1.81 -0.38
N ARG A 4 -24.71 -1.23 0.79
CA ARG A 4 -23.94 -1.73 1.93
C ARG A 4 -24.36 -3.13 2.49
N ASN A 5 -25.18 -3.92 1.81
CA ASN A 5 -25.80 -5.18 2.28
C ASN A 5 -25.59 -6.42 1.34
N GLY A 6 -24.56 -6.43 0.47
CA GLY A 6 -24.49 -7.42 -0.63
C GLY A 6 -23.65 -8.69 -0.44
N ILE A 7 -22.85 -8.81 0.62
CA ILE A 7 -21.97 -9.97 0.83
C ILE A 7 -22.50 -10.77 2.01
N LYS A 8 -22.80 -12.06 1.80
CA LYS A 8 -23.20 -12.96 2.88
C LYS A 8 -22.07 -13.04 3.92
N PRO A 9 -22.35 -13.00 5.24
CA PRO A 9 -21.31 -13.01 6.27
C PRO A 9 -20.27 -14.12 6.10
N GLY A 10 -20.70 -15.34 5.74
CA GLY A 10 -19.78 -16.45 5.49
C GLY A 10 -18.81 -16.21 4.34
N LEU A 11 -19.27 -15.57 3.26
CA LEU A 11 -18.39 -15.21 2.15
C LEU A 11 -17.42 -14.08 2.52
N GLU A 12 -17.87 -13.10 3.32
CA GLU A 12 -17.01 -12.02 3.81
C GLU A 12 -15.85 -12.59 4.63
N VAL A 13 -16.15 -13.47 5.59
CA VAL A 13 -15.15 -14.16 6.41
C VAL A 13 -14.20 -14.97 5.54
N SER A 14 -14.71 -15.77 4.59
CA SER A 14 -13.84 -16.53 3.68
C SER A 14 -12.89 -15.64 2.87
N LEU A 15 -13.38 -14.51 2.35
CA LEU A 15 -12.54 -13.58 1.59
C LEU A 15 -11.50 -12.88 2.47
N VAL A 16 -11.85 -12.52 3.71
CA VAL A 16 -10.90 -11.97 4.70
C VAL A 16 -9.81 -13.00 5.00
N SER A 17 -10.19 -14.26 5.27
CA SER A 17 -9.24 -15.34 5.58
C SER A 17 -8.29 -15.62 4.41
N VAL A 18 -8.81 -15.68 3.18
CA VAL A 18 -7.99 -15.86 1.97
C VAL A 18 -7.06 -14.66 1.77
N CYS A 19 -7.55 -13.43 1.94
CA CYS A 19 -6.73 -12.23 1.83
C CYS A 19 -5.58 -12.25 2.86
N ALA A 20 -5.88 -12.56 4.12
CA ALA A 20 -4.89 -12.61 5.18
C ALA A 20 -3.83 -13.69 4.94
N ALA A 21 -4.27 -14.90 4.56
CA ALA A 21 -3.38 -16.01 4.27
C ALA A 21 -2.46 -15.71 3.08
N LEU A 22 -3.01 -15.20 1.97
CA LEU A 22 -2.21 -14.83 0.79
C LEU A 22 -1.25 -13.69 1.10
N TYR A 23 -1.70 -12.66 1.83
CA TYR A 23 -0.87 -11.50 2.16
C TYR A 23 0.31 -11.89 3.04
N ALA A 24 0.08 -12.73 4.06
CA ALA A 24 1.12 -13.25 4.94
C ALA A 24 2.07 -14.22 4.19
N ALA A 25 1.53 -15.21 3.49
CA ALA A 25 2.33 -16.24 2.82
C ALA A 25 3.17 -15.66 1.68
N LEU A 26 2.57 -14.89 0.77
CA LEU A 26 3.33 -14.26 -0.31
C LEU A 26 4.34 -13.28 0.25
N GLY A 27 3.97 -12.49 1.26
CA GLY A 27 4.91 -11.58 1.90
C GLY A 27 6.13 -12.31 2.48
N TYR A 28 5.90 -13.40 3.23
CA TYR A 28 6.99 -14.21 3.77
C TYR A 28 7.88 -14.83 2.68
N LEU A 29 7.33 -15.17 1.52
CA LEU A 29 8.09 -15.71 0.39
C LEU A 29 8.83 -14.64 -0.43
N THR A 30 8.41 -13.37 -0.35
CA THR A 30 8.85 -12.31 -1.29
C THR A 30 9.51 -11.10 -0.63
N TYR A 31 9.65 -11.07 0.70
CA TYR A 31 10.38 -9.99 1.37
C TYR A 31 11.91 -10.06 1.20
N LEU A 32 12.42 -11.21 0.72
CA LEU A 32 13.83 -11.45 0.36
C LEU A 32 14.84 -11.20 1.49
N GLY A 33 14.41 -11.11 2.74
CA GLY A 33 15.30 -10.70 3.84
C GLY A 33 15.67 -9.22 3.80
N ILE A 34 15.03 -8.42 2.95
CA ILE A 34 15.36 -7.01 2.74
C ILE A 34 14.57 -6.16 3.73
N PHE A 35 15.29 -5.33 4.48
CA PHE A 35 14.74 -4.34 5.41
C PHE A 35 15.24 -2.94 5.06
N ALA A 36 14.58 -1.91 5.60
CA ALA A 36 14.96 -0.52 5.43
C ALA A 36 16.48 -0.34 5.66
N PRO A 37 17.26 0.08 4.64
CA PRO A 37 18.72 0.00 4.62
C PRO A 37 19.42 0.63 5.83
N VAL A 38 18.81 1.66 6.42
CA VAL A 38 19.38 2.43 7.53
C VAL A 38 18.69 2.13 8.87
N PHE A 39 17.46 1.61 8.85
CA PHE A 39 16.60 1.58 10.03
C PHE A 39 15.98 0.22 10.36
N GLY A 40 16.31 -0.84 9.60
CA GLY A 40 16.20 -2.28 9.97
C GLY A 40 14.84 -2.87 10.36
N THR A 41 13.81 -2.05 10.59
CA THR A 41 12.55 -2.48 11.19
C THR A 41 11.47 -2.77 10.16
N VAL A 42 11.39 -1.98 9.09
CA VAL A 42 10.37 -2.17 8.04
C VAL A 42 10.94 -3.02 6.93
N ARG A 43 10.22 -4.07 6.55
CA ARG A 43 10.59 -5.00 5.48
C ARG A 43 10.18 -4.51 4.09
N PHE A 44 10.86 -5.00 3.07
CA PHE A 44 10.40 -4.92 1.69
C PHE A 44 9.15 -5.78 1.49
N TRP A 45 8.03 -5.22 1.01
CA TRP A 45 6.75 -5.91 1.12
C TRP A 45 5.87 -5.84 -0.15
N PRO A 46 6.26 -6.50 -1.25
CA PRO A 46 5.52 -6.43 -2.51
C PRO A 46 4.12 -7.08 -2.44
N SER A 47 3.85 -7.90 -1.42
CA SER A 47 2.57 -8.60 -1.25
C SER A 47 1.40 -7.65 -0.96
N VAL A 48 1.64 -6.35 -0.70
CA VAL A 48 0.59 -5.31 -0.53
C VAL A 48 -0.42 -5.25 -1.67
N ILE A 49 -0.04 -5.76 -2.84
CA ILE A 49 -0.94 -5.89 -3.97
C ILE A 49 -2.18 -6.75 -3.68
N VAL A 50 -2.05 -7.76 -2.81
CA VAL A 50 -3.15 -8.67 -2.45
C VAL A 50 -4.26 -7.91 -1.72
N PRO A 51 -4.01 -7.29 -0.55
CA PRO A 51 -5.05 -6.53 0.15
C PRO A 51 -5.54 -5.32 -0.65
N ALA A 52 -4.70 -4.70 -1.49
CA ALA A 52 -5.13 -3.66 -2.43
C ALA A 52 -6.19 -4.19 -3.40
N ALA A 53 -5.92 -5.32 -4.06
CA ALA A 53 -6.87 -5.96 -4.97
C ALA A 53 -8.17 -6.34 -4.26
N PHE A 54 -8.09 -6.95 -3.07
CA PHE A 54 -9.29 -7.33 -2.31
C PHE A 54 -10.11 -6.13 -1.85
N SER A 55 -9.46 -5.03 -1.45
CA SER A 55 -10.11 -3.79 -1.04
C SER A 55 -10.92 -3.16 -2.17
N ILE A 56 -10.41 -3.25 -3.39
CA ILE A 56 -10.99 -2.61 -4.57
C ILE A 56 -12.03 -3.52 -5.25
N LEU A 57 -11.75 -4.83 -5.36
CA LEU A 57 -12.61 -5.80 -6.03
C LEU A 57 -13.81 -6.23 -5.19
N PHE A 58 -13.63 -6.39 -3.87
CA PHE A 58 -14.68 -6.94 -3.01
C PHE A 58 -15.26 -5.88 -2.08
N SER A 59 -14.45 -5.28 -1.21
CA SER A 59 -14.89 -4.28 -0.25
C SER A 59 -13.68 -3.70 0.51
N PRO A 60 -13.69 -2.40 0.85
CA PRO A 60 -12.68 -1.79 1.71
C PRO A 60 -12.49 -2.56 3.02
N ARG A 61 -13.58 -3.09 3.61
CA ARG A 61 -13.54 -3.86 4.85
C ARG A 61 -12.81 -5.20 4.69
N ILE A 62 -13.04 -5.89 3.58
CA ILE A 62 -12.46 -7.21 3.35
C ILE A 62 -10.95 -7.12 3.22
N GLY A 63 -10.47 -6.23 2.35
CA GLY A 63 -9.03 -6.07 2.17
C GLY A 63 -8.34 -5.43 3.38
N SER A 64 -8.99 -4.51 4.11
CA SER A 64 -8.40 -3.92 5.31
C SER A 64 -8.27 -4.87 6.50
N ILE A 65 -9.30 -5.69 6.77
CA ILE A 65 -9.25 -6.70 7.83
C ILE A 65 -8.27 -7.82 7.42
N GLY A 66 -8.31 -8.24 6.16
CA GLY A 66 -7.35 -9.21 5.62
C GLY A 66 -5.90 -8.73 5.75
N ALA A 67 -5.63 -7.46 5.44
CA ALA A 67 -4.31 -6.85 5.61
C ALA A 67 -3.88 -6.80 7.08
N ALA A 68 -4.77 -6.37 7.97
CA ALA A 68 -4.53 -6.29 9.41
C ALA A 68 -4.18 -7.65 10.01
N VAL A 69 -4.93 -8.70 9.67
CA VAL A 69 -4.65 -10.06 10.15
C VAL A 69 -3.39 -10.62 9.50
N GLY A 70 -3.22 -10.43 8.19
CA GLY A 70 -2.06 -10.94 7.46
C GLY A 70 -0.74 -10.30 7.90
N ILE A 71 -0.72 -8.98 8.12
CA ILE A 71 0.47 -8.29 8.64
C ILE A 71 0.81 -8.79 10.04
N PHE A 72 -0.19 -8.96 10.91
CA PHE A 72 0.02 -9.46 12.26
C PHE A 72 0.66 -10.86 12.26
N ILE A 73 0.11 -11.79 11.47
CA ILE A 73 0.68 -13.14 11.32
C ILE A 73 2.14 -13.04 10.87
N SER A 74 2.41 -12.24 9.85
CA SER A 74 3.77 -12.11 9.32
C SER A 74 4.74 -11.44 10.30
N ASP A 75 4.28 -10.45 11.06
CA ASP A 75 5.10 -9.78 12.07
C ASP A 75 5.45 -10.74 13.21
N MET A 76 4.56 -11.68 13.54
CA MET A 76 4.85 -12.71 14.55
C MET A 76 5.89 -13.70 14.05
N LEU A 77 5.85 -14.05 12.76
CA LEU A 77 6.82 -14.97 12.16
C LEU A 77 8.21 -14.34 11.97
N ILE A 78 8.28 -13.04 11.68
CA ILE A 78 9.55 -12.36 11.35
C ILE A 78 10.16 -11.67 12.57
N HIS A 79 9.38 -10.90 13.33
CA HIS A 79 9.88 -10.08 14.44
C HIS A 79 9.54 -10.66 15.82
N GLY A 80 8.47 -11.45 15.93
CA GLY A 80 8.00 -11.99 17.20
C GLY A 80 7.53 -10.91 18.20
N ASN A 81 7.20 -9.70 17.72
CA ASN A 81 6.81 -8.57 18.58
C ASN A 81 5.33 -8.18 18.40
N PRO A 82 4.41 -8.74 19.21
CA PRO A 82 2.97 -8.48 19.11
C PRO A 82 2.61 -7.03 19.42
N VAL A 83 3.29 -6.40 20.37
CA VAL A 83 2.99 -5.01 20.78
C VAL A 83 3.28 -4.07 19.63
N LEU A 84 4.44 -4.20 18.98
CA LEU A 84 4.80 -3.39 17.82
C LEU A 84 3.80 -3.59 16.67
N SER A 85 3.44 -4.83 16.36
CA SER A 85 2.49 -5.10 15.28
C SER A 85 1.12 -4.50 15.58
N LEU A 86 0.56 -4.73 16.78
CA LEU A 86 -0.77 -4.24 17.15
C LEU A 86 -0.85 -2.71 17.27
N THR A 87 0.26 -2.04 17.60
CA THR A 87 0.30 -0.58 17.77
C THR A 87 0.66 0.17 16.48
N VAL A 88 1.39 -0.45 15.56
CA VAL A 88 1.90 0.21 14.35
C VAL A 88 1.50 -0.55 13.08
N GLY A 89 1.93 -1.80 12.93
CA GLY A 89 1.75 -2.57 11.69
C GLY A 89 0.28 -2.79 11.31
N VAL A 90 -0.50 -3.34 12.23
CA VAL A 90 -1.95 -3.60 12.10
C VAL A 90 -2.74 -2.34 11.79
N PRO A 91 -2.67 -1.25 12.58
CA PRO A 91 -3.43 -0.04 12.29
C PRO A 91 -3.02 0.61 10.97
N ALA A 92 -1.72 0.66 10.64
CA ALA A 92 -1.25 1.20 9.37
C ALA A 92 -1.86 0.47 8.17
N ASN A 93 -1.80 -0.86 8.19
CA ASN A 93 -2.32 -1.71 7.12
C ASN A 93 -3.84 -1.58 6.98
N PHE A 94 -4.56 -1.64 8.11
CA PHE A 94 -6.01 -1.46 8.11
C PHE A 94 -6.40 -0.12 7.46
N VAL A 95 -5.81 0.98 7.92
CA VAL A 95 -6.14 2.32 7.41
C VAL A 95 -5.77 2.46 5.94
N ALA A 96 -4.58 1.99 5.54
CA ALA A 96 -4.11 2.11 4.17
C ALA A 96 -5.07 1.49 3.17
N PHE A 97 -5.42 0.21 3.39
CA PHE A 97 -6.22 -0.55 2.45
C PHE A 97 -7.72 -0.21 2.53
N TYR A 98 -8.21 0.18 3.71
CA TYR A 98 -9.57 0.70 3.84
C TYR A 98 -9.73 2.00 3.05
N LEU A 99 -8.83 2.96 3.25
CA LEU A 99 -8.87 4.25 2.57
C LEU A 99 -8.70 4.07 1.05
N MET A 100 -7.75 3.23 0.64
CA MET A 100 -7.51 2.88 -0.76
C MET A 100 -8.78 2.35 -1.43
N GLY A 101 -9.42 1.33 -0.87
CA GLY A 101 -10.66 0.77 -1.42
C GLY A 101 -11.80 1.79 -1.44
N TRP A 102 -11.95 2.56 -0.36
CA TRP A 102 -13.02 3.57 -0.21
C TRP A 102 -12.89 4.72 -1.21
N LEU A 103 -11.67 5.18 -1.46
CA LEU A 103 -11.35 6.20 -2.48
C LEU A 103 -11.50 5.63 -3.89
N ALA A 104 -10.99 4.42 -4.14
CA ALA A 104 -11.05 3.79 -5.46
C ALA A 104 -12.50 3.62 -5.94
N GLN A 105 -13.44 3.32 -5.02
CA GLN A 105 -14.87 3.26 -5.34
C GLN A 105 -15.46 4.62 -5.77
N ARG A 106 -15.00 5.71 -5.16
CA ARG A 106 -15.50 7.09 -5.43
C ARG A 106 -14.85 7.70 -6.66
N TRP A 107 -13.59 7.37 -6.89
CA TRP A 107 -12.77 7.97 -7.93
C TRP A 107 -12.62 7.07 -9.15
N ARG A 108 -13.30 5.94 -9.20
CA ARG A 108 -13.24 4.99 -10.32
C ARG A 108 -13.44 5.63 -11.70
N ASN A 109 -14.34 6.59 -11.79
CA ASN A 109 -14.66 7.29 -13.04
C ASN A 109 -13.94 8.65 -13.16
N ARG A 110 -13.08 9.00 -12.20
CA ARG A 110 -12.28 10.23 -12.26
C ARG A 110 -10.98 9.94 -12.99
N ASP A 111 -10.74 10.69 -14.04
CA ASP A 111 -9.55 10.63 -14.88
C ASP A 111 -8.66 11.88 -14.75
N SER A 112 -8.75 12.56 -13.60
CA SER A 112 -7.96 13.77 -13.33
C SER A 112 -6.47 13.44 -13.26
N VAL A 113 -5.77 13.74 -14.35
CA VAL A 113 -4.31 13.64 -14.45
C VAL A 113 -3.65 14.54 -13.42
N VAL A 114 -4.16 15.76 -13.25
CA VAL A 114 -3.62 16.74 -12.29
C VAL A 114 -3.63 16.16 -10.87
N LEU A 115 -4.76 15.61 -10.42
CA LEU A 115 -4.84 15.00 -9.08
C LEU A 115 -3.84 13.84 -8.93
N ALA A 116 -3.81 12.94 -9.91
CA ALA A 116 -2.95 11.76 -9.88
C ALA A 116 -1.46 12.16 -9.81
N ILE A 117 -1.05 13.21 -10.52
CA ILE A 117 0.34 13.68 -10.51
C ILE A 117 0.66 14.45 -9.22
N LEU A 118 -0.21 15.36 -8.77
CA LEU A 118 0.05 16.14 -7.55
C LEU A 118 0.29 15.26 -6.32
N ILE A 119 -0.46 14.14 -6.20
CA ILE A 119 -0.25 13.17 -5.11
C ILE A 119 1.16 12.56 -5.17
N GLN A 120 1.66 12.27 -6.37
CA GLN A 120 2.97 11.64 -6.58
C GLN A 120 4.15 12.59 -6.39
N LEU A 121 3.92 13.91 -6.36
CA LEU A 121 4.98 14.88 -6.05
C LEU A 121 5.37 14.87 -4.57
N ILE A 122 4.49 14.39 -3.68
CA ILE A 122 4.76 14.32 -2.25
C ILE A 122 5.96 13.40 -1.92
N PRO A 123 6.02 12.13 -2.37
CA PRO A 123 7.19 11.29 -2.14
C PRO A 123 8.45 11.85 -2.84
N VAL A 124 8.33 12.49 -4.02
CA VAL A 124 9.46 13.15 -4.69
C VAL A 124 10.06 14.24 -3.80
N ALA A 125 9.21 15.11 -3.25
CA ALA A 125 9.64 16.16 -2.32
C ALA A 125 10.29 15.55 -1.07
N GLY A 126 9.74 14.46 -0.53
CA GLY A 126 10.35 13.71 0.57
C GLY A 126 11.74 13.19 0.24
N CYS A 127 11.95 12.62 -0.95
CA CYS A 127 13.28 12.15 -1.40
C CYS A 127 14.29 13.31 -1.48
N VAL A 128 13.86 14.47 -1.99
CA VAL A 128 14.70 15.67 -2.07
C VAL A 128 15.11 16.13 -0.67
N VAL A 129 14.17 16.16 0.28
CA VAL A 129 14.46 16.51 1.69
C VAL A 129 15.46 15.54 2.31
N ILE A 130 15.27 14.23 2.14
CA ILE A 130 16.20 13.21 2.66
C ILE A 130 17.61 13.37 2.08
N TYR A 131 17.71 13.68 0.78
CA TYR A 131 18.99 13.91 0.10
C TYR A 131 19.73 15.12 0.68
N PHE A 132 19.07 16.28 0.79
CA PHE A 132 19.72 17.51 1.29
C PHE A 132 20.07 17.45 2.78
N LEU A 133 19.33 16.66 3.55
CA LEU A 133 19.60 16.45 4.98
C LEU A 133 20.59 15.31 5.25
N GLU A 134 21.11 14.66 4.20
CA GLU A 134 22.09 13.55 4.29
C GLU A 134 21.66 12.45 5.28
N LEU A 135 20.36 12.16 5.34
CA LEU A 135 19.80 11.22 6.34
C LEU A 135 20.10 9.75 6.05
N ILE A 136 20.39 9.45 4.79
CA ILE A 136 20.75 8.12 4.29
C ILE A 136 21.89 8.29 3.29
N ASP A 137 22.59 7.19 2.98
CA ASP A 137 23.68 7.23 2.01
C ASP A 137 23.21 7.69 0.62
N LEU A 138 24.13 8.30 -0.12
CA LEU A 138 23.87 8.87 -1.44
C LEU A 138 23.22 7.86 -2.39
N LEU A 139 23.69 6.62 -2.39
CA LEU A 139 23.16 5.59 -3.29
C LEU A 139 21.70 5.28 -2.95
N THR A 140 21.35 5.08 -1.68
CA THR A 140 19.96 4.85 -1.27
C THR A 140 19.06 6.05 -1.56
N ALA A 141 19.53 7.28 -1.33
CA ALA A 141 18.78 8.49 -1.67
C ALA A 141 18.48 8.58 -3.18
N LEU A 142 19.47 8.26 -4.03
CA LEU A 142 19.29 8.22 -5.48
C LEU A 142 18.33 7.11 -5.92
N ILE A 143 18.37 5.93 -5.28
CA ILE A 143 17.42 4.84 -5.54
C ILE A 143 15.99 5.30 -5.21
N TYR A 144 15.78 5.93 -4.05
CA TYR A 144 14.47 6.44 -3.64
C TYR A 144 13.94 7.48 -4.65
N LEU A 145 14.78 8.42 -5.06
CA LEU A 145 14.42 9.42 -6.07
C LEU A 145 14.07 8.76 -7.41
N ALA A 146 14.90 7.82 -7.88
CA ALA A 146 14.67 7.10 -9.13
C ALA A 146 13.34 6.33 -9.12
N VAL A 147 13.04 5.60 -8.05
CA VAL A 147 11.77 4.88 -7.90
C VAL A 147 10.60 5.86 -7.88
N SER A 148 10.71 6.99 -7.17
CA SER A 148 9.66 7.99 -7.14
C SER A 148 9.40 8.59 -8.53
N ILE A 149 10.44 8.86 -9.31
CA ILE A 149 10.33 9.35 -10.69
C ILE A 149 9.68 8.28 -11.59
N ILE A 150 10.07 7.01 -11.45
CA ILE A 150 9.48 5.88 -12.20
C ILE A 150 7.98 5.79 -11.93
N VAL A 151 7.54 5.97 -10.68
CA VAL A 151 6.12 5.94 -10.30
C VAL A 151 5.35 7.12 -10.90
N VAL A 152 5.94 8.32 -10.93
CA VAL A 152 5.38 9.49 -11.64
C VAL A 152 5.27 9.20 -13.14
N ALA A 153 6.32 8.67 -13.76
CA ALA A 153 6.36 8.34 -15.17
C ALA A 153 5.32 7.28 -15.54
N PHE A 154 5.13 6.27 -14.69
CA PHE A 154 4.08 5.26 -14.88
C PHE A 154 2.68 5.88 -14.74
N THR A 155 2.47 6.79 -13.80
CA THR A 155 1.21 7.53 -13.66
C THR A 155 0.91 8.36 -14.93
N MET A 156 1.94 8.99 -15.52
CA MET A 156 1.84 9.67 -16.81
C MET A 156 1.53 8.70 -17.95
N MET A 157 2.16 7.52 -17.99
CA MET A 157 1.86 6.48 -18.96
C MET A 157 0.40 6.03 -18.86
N LEU A 158 -0.14 5.84 -17.64
CA LEU A 158 -1.57 5.56 -17.44
C LEU A 158 -2.45 6.70 -17.97
N ALA A 159 -2.03 7.95 -17.84
CA ALA A 159 -2.77 9.10 -18.36
C ALA A 159 -2.84 9.14 -19.90
N LEU A 160 -1.86 8.53 -20.57
CA LEU A 160 -1.82 8.43 -22.02
C LEU A 160 -2.52 7.15 -22.53
N ALA A 161 -2.33 6.01 -21.85
CA ALA A 161 -2.77 4.71 -22.34
C ALA A 161 -4.10 4.23 -21.76
N GLN A 162 -4.36 4.49 -20.48
CA GLN A 162 -5.50 3.90 -19.75
C GLN A 162 -6.07 4.82 -18.66
N ARG A 163 -6.55 6.00 -19.07
CA ARG A 163 -7.08 7.07 -18.18
C ARG A 163 -8.06 6.60 -17.11
N ARG A 164 -8.85 5.57 -17.40
CA ARG A 164 -9.80 4.96 -16.46
C ARG A 164 -9.17 4.43 -15.15
N PHE A 165 -7.87 4.16 -15.13
CA PHE A 165 -7.17 3.71 -13.93
C PHE A 165 -6.58 4.85 -13.10
N LEU A 166 -6.63 6.10 -13.57
CA LEU A 166 -6.01 7.24 -12.86
C LEU A 166 -6.61 7.48 -11.48
N GLY A 167 -7.93 7.43 -11.34
CA GLY A 167 -8.57 7.56 -10.03
C GLY A 167 -8.23 6.41 -9.07
N ILE A 168 -7.99 5.21 -9.59
CA ILE A 168 -7.53 4.05 -8.81
C ILE A 168 -6.06 4.22 -8.42
N ALA A 169 -5.21 4.72 -9.32
CA ALA A 169 -3.80 5.02 -9.03
C ALA A 169 -3.68 6.10 -7.95
N ALA A 170 -4.45 7.19 -8.06
CA ALA A 170 -4.52 8.25 -7.05
C ALA A 170 -5.00 7.72 -5.68
N ALA A 171 -6.05 6.88 -5.68
CA ALA A 171 -6.54 6.24 -4.47
C ALA A 171 -5.50 5.30 -3.82
N SER A 172 -4.78 4.55 -4.65
CA SER A 172 -3.71 3.64 -4.21
C SER A 172 -2.57 4.41 -3.56
N SER A 173 -2.11 5.49 -4.19
CA SER A 173 -1.07 6.34 -3.63
C SER A 173 -1.50 6.97 -2.30
N LEU A 174 -2.68 7.59 -2.21
CA LEU A 174 -3.13 8.21 -0.95
C LEU A 174 -3.35 7.21 0.18
N GLY A 175 -3.98 6.07 -0.12
CA GLY A 175 -4.17 5.01 0.86
C GLY A 175 -2.82 4.53 1.41
N LEU A 176 -1.90 4.19 0.51
CA LEU A 176 -0.58 3.70 0.89
C LEU A 176 0.23 4.74 1.65
N MET A 177 0.29 5.99 1.18
CA MET A 177 0.98 7.08 1.88
C MET A 177 0.43 7.27 3.30
N THR A 178 -0.88 7.18 3.48
CA THR A 178 -1.49 7.30 4.82
C THR A 178 -1.00 6.16 5.73
N GLY A 179 -0.99 4.92 5.23
CA GLY A 179 -0.41 3.78 5.94
C GLY A 179 1.06 3.96 6.27
N SER A 180 1.86 4.35 5.28
CA SER A 180 3.29 4.61 5.45
C SER A 180 3.56 5.73 6.46
N ALA A 181 2.69 6.74 6.55
CA ALA A 181 2.82 7.82 7.53
C ALA A 181 2.54 7.31 8.94
N ILE A 182 1.54 6.44 9.11
CA ILE A 182 1.28 5.75 10.38
C ILE A 182 2.48 4.89 10.77
N ILE A 183 3.11 4.18 9.83
CA ILE A 183 4.34 3.41 10.11
C ILE A 183 5.47 4.34 10.54
N GLY A 184 5.76 5.40 9.78
CA GLY A 184 6.84 6.32 10.09
C GLY A 184 6.71 6.97 11.46
N ILE A 185 5.56 7.57 11.75
CA ILE A 185 5.27 8.21 13.04
C ILE A 185 5.19 7.15 14.16
N GLY A 186 4.56 6.02 13.89
CA GLY A 186 4.37 4.94 14.84
C GLY A 186 5.68 4.31 15.30
N LEU A 187 6.63 4.05 14.38
CA LEU A 187 7.94 3.51 14.73
C LEU A 187 8.79 4.53 15.52
N TRP A 188 8.75 5.80 15.11
CA TRP A 188 9.38 6.86 15.89
C TRP A 188 8.83 6.90 17.32
N ALA A 189 7.50 6.96 17.48
CA ALA A 189 6.85 7.02 18.78
C ALA A 189 7.13 5.76 19.62
N TYR A 190 7.01 4.57 19.01
CA TYR A 190 7.30 3.30 19.66
C TYR A 190 8.75 3.26 20.19
N SER A 191 9.71 3.75 19.41
CA SER A 191 11.12 3.77 19.80
C SER A 191 11.44 4.63 21.03
N GLN A 192 10.55 5.56 21.42
CA GLN A 192 10.72 6.38 22.62
C GLN A 192 10.44 5.58 23.91
N PHE A 193 9.61 4.55 23.81
CA PHE A 193 9.17 3.74 24.96
C PHE A 193 9.78 2.34 24.95
N PHE A 194 10.05 1.79 23.77
CA PHE A 194 10.49 0.42 23.55
C PHE A 194 11.65 0.34 22.56
N ILE A 195 12.31 -0.82 22.51
CA ILE A 195 13.38 -1.09 21.54
C ILE A 195 12.77 -1.68 20.27
N LEU A 196 13.10 -1.11 19.11
CA LEU A 196 12.69 -1.61 17.81
C LEU A 196 13.50 -2.86 17.41
N PRO A 197 12.95 -3.75 16.56
CA PRO A 197 13.73 -4.75 15.86
C PRO A 197 14.95 -4.10 15.17
N GLY A 198 16.14 -4.64 15.43
CA GLY A 198 17.42 -4.04 15.05
C GLY A 198 18.12 -3.25 16.16
N GLY A 199 17.51 -3.14 17.35
CA GLY A 199 18.16 -2.56 18.54
C GLY A 199 18.02 -1.04 18.68
N ILE A 200 17.26 -0.38 17.79
CA ILE A 200 17.10 1.07 17.80
C ILE A 200 16.17 1.50 18.95
N ARG A 201 16.61 2.49 19.72
CA ARG A 201 15.84 3.16 20.79
C ARG A 201 16.05 4.66 20.71
N ASN A 202 15.04 5.45 21.10
CA ASN A 202 15.05 6.91 21.07
C ASN A 202 15.43 7.46 19.69
N ALA A 203 14.80 6.92 18.64
CA ALA A 203 15.09 7.35 17.29
C ALA A 203 14.77 8.86 17.13
N PRO A 204 15.60 9.63 16.41
CA PRO A 204 15.28 11.00 16.06
C PRO A 204 13.96 11.09 15.27
N VAL A 205 13.17 12.14 15.48
CA VAL A 205 11.88 12.34 14.79
C VAL A 205 11.99 12.30 13.27
N ILE A 206 13.14 12.73 12.74
CA ILE A 206 13.39 12.73 11.29
C ILE A 206 13.42 11.32 10.68
N PHE A 207 13.67 10.27 11.46
CA PHE A 207 13.62 8.88 10.98
C PHE A 207 12.21 8.45 10.58
N ALA A 208 11.17 9.13 11.08
CA ALA A 208 9.80 8.93 10.63
C ALA A 208 9.66 9.14 9.11
N LEU A 209 10.37 10.13 8.55
CA LEU A 209 10.38 10.37 7.10
C LEU A 209 11.08 9.23 6.34
N GLY A 210 12.17 8.69 6.90
CA GLY A 210 12.90 7.56 6.32
C GLY A 210 12.04 6.29 6.24
N TRP A 211 11.37 5.93 7.33
CA TRP A 211 10.44 4.80 7.34
C TRP A 211 9.21 5.03 6.46
N PHE A 212 8.68 6.25 6.41
CA PHE A 212 7.60 6.62 5.51
C PHE A 212 8.00 6.38 4.04
N LEU A 213 9.12 6.94 3.60
CA LEU A 213 9.58 6.82 2.22
C LEU A 213 9.95 5.38 1.87
N TRP A 214 10.65 4.68 2.75
CA TRP A 214 10.95 3.26 2.55
C TRP A 214 9.68 2.45 2.30
N THR A 215 8.71 2.55 3.20
CA THR A 215 7.45 1.81 3.10
C THR A 215 6.76 2.14 1.79
N TYR A 216 6.56 3.43 1.50
CA TYR A 216 5.83 3.84 0.33
C TYR A 216 6.52 3.44 -0.98
N LEU A 217 7.80 3.78 -1.14
CA LEU A 217 8.54 3.61 -2.41
C LEU A 217 8.80 2.16 -2.74
N THR A 218 8.94 1.30 -1.74
CA THR A 218 9.13 -0.14 -1.97
C THR A 218 7.82 -0.88 -2.26
N GLU A 219 6.67 -0.30 -1.94
CA GLU A 219 5.36 -0.95 -2.06
C GLU A 219 4.54 -0.40 -3.24
N ILE A 220 4.55 0.91 -3.49
CA ILE A 220 3.71 1.54 -4.52
C ILE A 220 3.94 1.01 -5.95
N PRO A 221 5.17 0.67 -6.40
CA PRO A 221 5.36 0.17 -7.77
C PRO A 221 4.60 -1.13 -8.00
N PHE A 222 4.54 -2.01 -7.00
CA PHE A 222 3.82 -3.28 -7.10
C PHE A 222 2.33 -3.06 -7.25
N ILE A 223 1.76 -2.12 -6.48
CA ILE A 223 0.35 -1.79 -6.61
C ILE A 223 0.10 -1.16 -7.98
N GLN A 224 0.82 -0.10 -8.36
CA GLN A 224 0.49 0.59 -9.61
C GLN A 224 0.72 -0.24 -10.86
N PHE A 225 1.76 -1.07 -10.91
CA PHE A 225 2.12 -1.79 -12.13
C PHE A 225 1.23 -3.00 -12.35
N PHE A 226 0.90 -3.72 -11.27
CA PHE A 226 0.20 -5.00 -11.38
C PHE A 226 -1.28 -4.92 -11.00
N LEU A 227 -1.73 -3.91 -10.26
CA LEU A 227 -3.15 -3.79 -9.94
C LEU A 227 -4.02 -3.57 -11.20
N PRO A 228 -3.68 -2.69 -12.17
CA PRO A 228 -4.48 -2.55 -13.39
C PRO A 228 -4.69 -3.87 -14.18
N PRO A 229 -3.65 -4.69 -14.48
CA PRO A 229 -3.86 -5.96 -15.15
C PRO A 229 -4.65 -6.97 -14.30
N ILE A 230 -4.44 -7.02 -12.97
CA ILE A 230 -5.22 -7.89 -12.07
C ILE A 230 -6.70 -7.51 -12.10
N LEU A 231 -7.02 -6.21 -11.96
CA LEU A 231 -8.39 -5.74 -11.99
C LEU A 231 -9.06 -6.08 -13.33
N LYS A 232 -8.34 -5.96 -14.45
CA LYS A 232 -8.84 -6.32 -15.79
C LYS A 232 -9.06 -7.83 -15.95
N ALA A 233 -8.15 -8.66 -15.44
CA ALA A 233 -8.27 -10.11 -15.51
C ALA A 233 -9.46 -10.59 -14.67
N VAL A 234 -9.57 -10.12 -13.43
CA VAL A 234 -10.67 -10.52 -12.53
C VAL A 234 -12.01 -9.99 -13.02
N SER A 235 -12.08 -8.77 -13.55
CA SER A 235 -13.35 -8.24 -14.08
C SER A 235 -13.87 -9.03 -15.27
N ARG A 236 -12.97 -9.61 -16.08
CA ARG A 236 -13.34 -10.48 -17.21
C ARG A 236 -13.77 -11.87 -16.75
N ALA A 237 -13.08 -12.44 -15.78
CA ALA A 237 -13.41 -13.75 -15.23
C ALA A 237 -14.70 -13.73 -14.39
N VAL A 238 -14.98 -12.62 -13.70
CA VAL A 238 -16.15 -12.46 -12.82
C VAL A 238 -16.87 -11.13 -13.11
N PRO A 239 -17.69 -11.07 -14.17
CA PRO A 239 -18.35 -9.84 -14.63
C PRO A 239 -19.28 -9.21 -13.58
N SER A 240 -19.88 -10.03 -12.70
CA SER A 240 -20.77 -9.58 -11.62
C SER A 240 -20.07 -8.80 -10.51
N ARG A 241 -18.74 -8.91 -10.41
CA ARG A 241 -17.89 -8.20 -9.43
C ARG A 241 -16.88 -7.26 -10.07
N GLY A 242 -16.89 -7.16 -11.39
CA GLY A 242 -15.98 -6.31 -12.13
C GLY A 242 -16.17 -4.85 -11.75
N VAL A 243 -15.12 -4.25 -11.16
CA VAL A 243 -14.98 -2.80 -11.00
C VAL A 243 -15.13 -2.09 -12.37
N LEU A 244 -14.84 -2.80 -13.46
CA LEU A 244 -14.93 -2.33 -14.85
C LEU A 244 -16.27 -2.64 -15.56
N GLY A 245 -17.21 -3.35 -14.91
CA GLY A 245 -18.37 -3.98 -15.56
C GLY A 245 -19.58 -3.08 -15.92
N ALA A 246 -19.41 -1.76 -15.94
CA ALA A 246 -20.49 -0.83 -16.30
C ALA A 246 -20.43 -0.36 -17.78
N GLU A 247 -19.24 -0.22 -18.37
CA GLU A 247 -19.11 0.28 -19.76
C GLU A 247 -19.13 -0.82 -20.82
N GLU A 248 -18.69 -2.04 -20.50
CA GLU A 248 -18.67 -3.16 -21.45
C GLU A 248 -20.08 -3.62 -21.84
N ARG A 249 -21.10 -3.25 -21.03
CA ARG A 249 -22.52 -3.53 -21.30
C ARG A 249 -23.18 -2.62 -22.35
N VAL A 250 -22.50 -1.54 -22.77
CA VAL A 250 -23.04 -0.57 -23.74
C VAL A 250 -22.39 -0.72 -25.12
N ARG A 251 -21.34 -1.55 -25.23
CA ARG A 251 -20.57 -1.75 -26.48
C ARG A 251 -20.72 -3.15 -27.10
N THR A 252 -21.72 -3.92 -26.67
CA THR A 252 -22.14 -5.17 -27.30
C THR A 252 -23.56 -5.02 -27.82
#